data_AF-A0A8A0RJ32-F1
#
_entry.id   AF-A0A8A0RJ32-F1
#
_cell.length_a   1.000
_cell.length_b   1.000
_cell.length_c   1.000
_cell.angle_alpha   90.00
_cell.angle_beta   90.00
_cell.angle_gamma   90.00
#
_symmetry.space_group_name_H-M   'P 1'
#
loop_
_entity.id
_entity.type
_entity.pdbx_description
1 polymer ?
#
loop_
_entity_poly.entity_id
_entity_poly.type
_entity_poly.pdbx_seq_one_letter_code
_entity_poly.pdbx_strand_id
1 'polypeptide(L)'
;MIYDARLYEQFPGEINTAVIYTGDRELKEVGPIQGGSLNYSPEIITLKTEGIEAVLHEEERKVLEKKQPDILKVLFSPLMVDRDRVEDTVKKAVKIIKKMEGEDRDRDKLLAALIVLVDKLVDENTLEKLWEEFSMLNFFRFAEKKFREEGLREGMKEGMKEGIKEGIKEGIKEGIKEGIREGIVEVIFRQLKKKFGDVPEDYRLKIRSLDKESLTDLSENILDINSLDDIDRLLNLKH
;
A
#
# COMPACT_ATOMS: atom_id res chain seq x y z
N MET A 1 -10.19 -18.81 -4.77
CA MET A 1 -9.70 -19.55 -5.96
C MET A 1 -8.29 -19.19 -6.43
N ILE A 2 -8.00 -18.04 -7.08
CA ILE A 2 -6.57 -17.64 -7.32
C ILE A 2 -5.83 -17.56 -5.97
N TYR A 3 -6.55 -17.10 -4.95
CA TYR A 3 -6.05 -17.02 -3.58
C TYR A 3 -5.62 -18.39 -3.04
N ASP A 4 -6.47 -19.42 -3.14
CA ASP A 4 -6.20 -20.76 -2.59
C ASP A 4 -5.07 -21.46 -3.35
N ALA A 5 -5.06 -21.38 -4.69
CA ALA A 5 -3.98 -21.93 -5.50
C ALA A 5 -2.63 -21.26 -5.18
N ARG A 6 -2.63 -19.93 -5.01
CA ARG A 6 -1.44 -19.17 -4.63
C ARG A 6 -1.01 -19.43 -3.19
N LEU A 7 -1.95 -19.66 -2.27
CA LEU A 7 -1.66 -20.07 -0.90
C LEU A 7 -1.04 -21.46 -0.87
N TYR A 8 -1.51 -22.39 -1.70
CA TYR A 8 -0.96 -23.75 -1.77
C TYR A 8 0.49 -23.75 -2.25
N GLU A 9 0.81 -22.92 -3.25
CA GLU A 9 2.19 -22.73 -3.72
C GLU A 9 3.11 -22.18 -2.62
N GLN A 10 2.60 -21.30 -1.75
CA GLN A 10 3.37 -20.72 -0.66
C GLN A 10 3.44 -21.60 0.60
N PHE A 11 2.37 -22.35 0.86
CA PHE A 11 2.17 -23.15 2.07
C PHE A 11 1.58 -24.51 1.65
N PRO A 12 2.44 -25.51 1.34
CA PRO A 12 1.98 -26.83 0.92
C PRO A 12 1.18 -27.50 2.05
N GLY A 13 -0.12 -27.73 1.83
CA GLY A 13 -1.04 -28.32 2.81
C GLY A 13 -2.48 -28.33 2.30
N GLU A 14 -3.39 -29.00 3.03
CA GLU A 14 -4.83 -28.92 2.71
C GLU A 14 -5.35 -27.51 3.00
N ILE A 15 -5.99 -26.89 2.01
CA ILE A 15 -6.60 -25.57 2.14
C ILE A 15 -8.10 -25.74 2.26
N ASN A 16 -8.63 -25.41 3.45
CA ASN A 16 -10.05 -25.35 3.71
C ASN A 16 -10.48 -23.88 3.71
N THR A 17 -11.38 -23.51 2.79
CA THR A 17 -11.96 -22.17 2.75
C THR A 17 -13.32 -22.16 3.41
N ALA A 18 -13.48 -21.34 4.45
CA ALA A 18 -14.78 -21.03 5.03
C ALA A 18 -15.22 -19.62 4.64
N VAL A 19 -16.48 -19.48 4.21
CA VAL A 19 -17.14 -18.20 3.91
C VAL A 19 -18.10 -17.89 5.04
N ILE A 20 -17.85 -16.78 5.72
CA ILE A 20 -18.69 -16.28 6.79
C ILE A 20 -19.75 -15.36 6.19
N TYR A 21 -21.02 -15.76 6.26
CA TYR A 21 -22.15 -14.97 5.75
C TYR A 21 -22.91 -14.28 6.87
N THR A 22 -23.04 -12.95 6.75
CA THR A 22 -23.69 -12.05 7.71
C THR A 22 -24.88 -11.30 7.10
N GLY A 23 -25.35 -11.71 5.91
CA GLY A 23 -26.40 -11.00 5.19
C GLY A 23 -27.81 -11.27 5.72
N ASP A 24 -28.72 -10.34 5.47
CA ASP A 24 -30.11 -10.40 5.98
C ASP A 24 -31.02 -11.40 5.27
N ARG A 25 -30.57 -11.94 4.14
CA ARG A 25 -31.35 -12.88 3.34
C ARG A 25 -30.97 -14.30 3.68
N GLU A 26 -31.96 -15.19 3.76
CA GLU A 26 -31.69 -16.63 3.76
C GLU A 26 -30.82 -17.00 2.55
N LEU A 27 -29.73 -17.69 2.83
CA LEU A 27 -28.95 -18.31 1.78
C LEU A 27 -29.75 -19.50 1.24
N LYS A 28 -30.08 -19.45 -0.05
CA LYS A 28 -30.41 -20.68 -0.78
C LYS A 28 -29.18 -21.58 -0.76
N GLU A 29 -29.37 -22.89 -0.66
CA GLU A 29 -28.27 -23.88 -0.72
C GLU A 29 -27.27 -23.48 -1.80
N VAL A 30 -26.07 -23.12 -1.38
CA VAL A 30 -24.99 -22.76 -2.28
C VAL A 30 -24.24 -24.05 -2.56
N GLY A 31 -24.59 -24.69 -3.67
CA GLY A 31 -23.85 -25.84 -4.17
C GLY A 31 -22.42 -25.46 -4.62
N PRO A 32 -21.59 -26.47 -4.96
CA PRO A 32 -20.27 -26.23 -5.53
C PRO A 32 -20.34 -25.28 -6.74
N ILE A 33 -19.46 -24.28 -6.77
CA ILE A 33 -19.28 -23.44 -7.96
C ILE A 33 -18.52 -24.28 -8.98
N GLN A 34 -19.22 -24.71 -10.03
CA GLN A 34 -18.67 -25.50 -11.12
C GLN A 34 -18.49 -24.66 -12.39
N GLY A 35 -17.33 -24.79 -13.02
CA GLY A 35 -16.99 -24.10 -14.26
C GLY A 35 -15.97 -24.89 -15.07
N GLY A 36 -16.41 -25.89 -15.82
CA GLY A 36 -15.50 -26.79 -16.55
C GLY A 36 -14.70 -27.68 -15.61
N SER A 37 -13.36 -27.62 -15.67
CA SER A 37 -12.47 -28.37 -14.76
C SER A 37 -12.42 -27.83 -13.33
N LEU A 38 -13.11 -26.71 -13.07
CA LEU A 38 -13.13 -26.04 -11.77
C LEU A 38 -14.27 -26.61 -10.92
N ASN A 39 -13.92 -27.06 -9.72
CA ASN A 39 -14.86 -27.38 -8.65
C ASN A 39 -14.43 -26.65 -7.39
N TYR A 40 -15.22 -25.67 -6.93
CA TYR A 40 -14.93 -24.89 -5.73
C TYR A 40 -16.09 -24.99 -4.75
N SER A 41 -15.80 -25.52 -3.56
CA SER A 41 -16.79 -25.82 -2.53
C SER A 41 -16.34 -25.23 -1.19
N PRO A 42 -16.54 -23.92 -0.96
CA PRO A 42 -16.26 -23.35 0.34
C PRO A 42 -17.28 -23.85 1.37
N GLU A 43 -16.84 -24.05 2.61
CA GLU A 43 -17.74 -24.23 3.73
C GLU A 43 -18.44 -22.90 4.00
N ILE A 44 -19.77 -22.86 4.00
CA ILE A 44 -20.50 -21.63 4.30
C ILE A 44 -20.99 -21.66 5.73
N ILE A 45 -20.49 -20.71 6.52
CA ILE A 45 -20.85 -20.53 7.92
C ILE A 45 -21.75 -19.31 8.00
N THR A 46 -23.05 -19.54 8.22
CA THR A 46 -24.01 -18.48 8.53
C THR A 46 -23.86 -18.05 9.97
N LEU A 47 -23.65 -16.75 10.20
CA LEU A 47 -23.51 -16.20 11.54
C LEU A 47 -24.84 -15.76 12.18
N LYS A 48 -25.94 -15.68 11.42
CA LYS A 48 -27.26 -15.43 12.00
C LYS A 48 -27.62 -16.59 12.93
N THR A 49 -27.50 -16.34 14.22
CA THR A 49 -27.73 -17.32 15.27
C THR A 49 -28.97 -16.90 16.03
N GLU A 50 -30.08 -17.63 15.87
CA GLU A 50 -31.18 -17.53 16.82
C GLU A 50 -30.63 -17.82 18.22
N GLY A 51 -30.92 -16.95 19.19
CA GLY A 51 -30.45 -17.13 20.57
C GLY A 51 -29.04 -16.59 20.86
N ILE A 52 -28.49 -15.67 20.05
CA ILE A 52 -27.25 -14.93 20.40
C ILE A 52 -27.29 -14.29 21.79
N GLU A 53 -28.48 -13.94 22.26
CA GLU A 53 -28.71 -13.40 23.60
C GLU A 53 -28.46 -14.44 24.69
N ALA A 54 -28.88 -15.70 24.46
CA ALA A 54 -28.55 -16.82 25.35
C ALA A 54 -27.05 -17.13 25.32
N VAL A 55 -26.42 -17.04 24.14
CA VAL A 55 -24.96 -17.21 24.00
C VAL A 55 -24.21 -16.15 24.80
N LEU A 56 -24.53 -14.86 24.63
CA LEU A 56 -23.87 -13.80 25.38
C LEU A 56 -24.14 -13.90 26.89
N HIS A 57 -25.34 -14.33 27.29
CA HIS A 57 -25.64 -14.58 28.70
C HIS A 57 -24.81 -15.74 29.29
N GLU A 58 -24.64 -16.83 28.54
CA GLU A 58 -23.77 -17.96 28.88
C GLU A 58 -22.31 -17.50 29.06
N GLU A 59 -21.79 -16.68 28.13
CA GLU A 59 -20.43 -16.15 28.21
C GLU A 59 -20.26 -15.13 29.35
N GLU A 60 -21.26 -14.27 29.62
CA GLU A 60 -21.25 -13.38 30.79
C GLU A 60 -21.24 -14.20 32.10
N ARG A 61 -22.03 -15.27 32.19
CA ARG A 61 -22.03 -16.16 33.35
C ARG A 61 -20.66 -16.78 33.58
N LYS A 62 -19.98 -17.26 32.52
CA LYS A 62 -18.61 -17.81 32.64
C LYS A 62 -17.66 -16.79 33.24
N VAL A 63 -17.69 -15.54 32.77
CA VAL A 63 -16.83 -14.47 33.32
C VAL A 63 -17.14 -14.21 34.79
N LEU A 64 -18.42 -14.18 35.18
CA LEU A 64 -18.83 -14.02 36.59
C LEU A 64 -18.36 -15.18 37.48
N GLU A 65 -18.31 -16.40 36.93
CA GLU A 65 -17.76 -17.60 37.57
C GLU A 65 -16.22 -17.68 37.51
N LYS A 66 -15.53 -16.63 37.05
CA LYS A 66 -14.08 -16.58 36.83
C LYS A 66 -13.56 -17.65 35.86
N LYS A 67 -14.39 -18.03 34.89
CA LYS A 67 -14.03 -18.89 33.76
C LYS A 67 -13.77 -18.03 32.54
N GLN A 68 -12.94 -18.51 31.62
CA GLN A 68 -12.72 -17.81 30.36
C GLN A 68 -13.94 -17.94 29.44
N PRO A 69 -14.41 -16.83 28.85
CA PRO A 69 -15.44 -16.87 27.82
C PRO A 69 -14.83 -17.27 26.47
N ASP A 70 -15.68 -17.71 25.57
CA ASP A 70 -15.36 -17.88 24.16
C ASP A 70 -15.26 -16.51 23.48
N ILE A 71 -14.03 -16.00 23.37
CA ILE A 71 -13.74 -14.66 22.87
C ILE A 71 -14.28 -14.46 21.45
N LEU A 72 -14.21 -15.47 20.59
CA LEU A 72 -14.67 -15.35 19.21
C LEU A 72 -16.18 -15.13 19.16
N LYS A 73 -16.95 -15.84 19.99
CA LYS A 73 -18.40 -15.62 20.10
C LYS A 73 -18.72 -14.21 20.58
N VAL A 74 -17.97 -13.71 21.55
CA VAL A 74 -18.18 -12.34 22.08
C VAL A 74 -17.85 -11.29 21.01
N LEU A 75 -16.69 -11.40 20.35
CA LEU A 75 -16.23 -10.44 19.34
C LEU A 75 -17.12 -10.41 18.10
N PHE A 76 -17.55 -11.58 17.61
CA PHE A 76 -18.36 -11.67 16.41
C PHE A 76 -19.86 -11.53 16.68
N SER A 77 -20.32 -11.51 17.94
CA SER A 77 -21.75 -11.36 18.27
C SER A 77 -22.45 -10.19 17.57
N PRO A 78 -21.85 -9.01 17.35
CA PRO A 78 -22.52 -7.92 16.63
C PRO A 78 -22.75 -8.22 15.13
N LEU A 79 -22.00 -9.16 14.53
CA LEU A 79 -22.21 -9.64 13.16
C LEU A 79 -23.34 -10.68 13.05
N MET A 80 -23.86 -11.15 14.18
CA MET A 80 -24.83 -12.25 14.27
C MET A 80 -26.28 -11.76 14.43
N VAL A 81 -26.47 -10.45 14.56
CA VAL A 81 -27.75 -9.80 14.86
C VAL A 81 -28.14 -8.82 13.75
N ASP A 82 -29.43 -8.51 13.69
CA ASP A 82 -29.94 -7.45 12.81
C ASP A 82 -29.44 -6.07 13.28
N ARG A 83 -29.36 -5.11 12.36
CA ARG A 83 -28.72 -3.79 12.57
C ARG A 83 -29.27 -3.03 13.78
N ASP A 84 -30.57 -3.13 14.04
CA ASP A 84 -31.25 -2.48 15.17
C ASP A 84 -30.81 -3.02 16.53
N ARG A 85 -30.26 -4.25 16.58
CA ARG A 85 -29.79 -4.92 17.81
C ARG A 85 -28.28 -4.88 17.98
N VAL A 86 -27.54 -4.34 17.01
CA VAL A 86 -26.07 -4.25 17.06
C VAL A 86 -25.61 -3.45 18.27
N GLU A 87 -26.22 -2.30 18.53
CA GLU A 87 -25.86 -1.42 19.65
C GLU A 87 -25.93 -2.15 21.01
N ASP A 88 -27.06 -2.80 21.31
CA ASP A 88 -27.25 -3.57 22.55
C ASP A 88 -26.27 -4.74 22.68
N THR A 89 -25.98 -5.38 21.54
CA THR A 89 -25.06 -6.51 21.47
C THR A 89 -23.63 -6.07 21.76
N VAL A 90 -23.20 -4.93 21.22
CA VAL A 90 -21.89 -4.33 21.51
C VAL A 90 -21.77 -3.96 22.99
N LYS A 91 -22.81 -3.37 23.59
CA LYS A 91 -22.82 -3.05 25.04
C LYS A 91 -22.60 -4.29 25.90
N LYS A 92 -23.29 -5.40 25.58
CA LYS A 92 -23.10 -6.68 26.27
C LYS A 92 -21.69 -7.23 26.06
N ALA A 93 -21.18 -7.23 24.84
CA ALA A 93 -19.83 -7.70 24.53
C ALA A 93 -18.74 -6.90 25.27
N VAL A 94 -18.83 -5.57 25.28
CA VAL A 94 -17.91 -4.70 26.04
C VAL A 94 -17.95 -5.02 27.53
N LYS A 95 -19.14 -5.23 28.11
CA LYS A 95 -19.30 -5.58 29.52
C LYS A 95 -18.63 -6.91 29.87
N ILE A 96 -18.76 -7.91 29.00
CA ILE A 96 -18.10 -9.20 29.15
C ILE A 96 -16.57 -8.99 29.12
N ILE A 97 -16.05 -8.33 28.09
CA ILE A 97 -14.60 -8.10 27.92
C ILE A 97 -14.01 -7.34 29.11
N LYS A 98 -14.65 -6.27 29.60
CA LYS A 98 -14.16 -5.49 30.74
C LYS A 98 -14.03 -6.31 32.02
N LYS A 99 -14.91 -7.31 32.21
CA LYS A 99 -14.95 -8.17 33.41
C LYS A 99 -14.08 -9.42 33.31
N MET A 100 -13.50 -9.73 32.15
CA MET A 100 -12.60 -10.88 31.99
C MET A 100 -11.36 -10.77 32.89
N GLU A 101 -10.91 -11.90 33.44
CA GLU A 101 -9.62 -11.97 34.11
C GLU A 101 -8.47 -11.87 33.09
N GLY A 102 -7.44 -11.07 33.42
CA GLY A 102 -6.28 -10.86 32.56
C GLY A 102 -5.72 -9.44 32.65
N GLU A 103 -4.61 -9.21 31.95
CA GLU A 103 -4.02 -7.88 31.85
C GLU A 103 -4.98 -6.88 31.19
N ASP A 104 -4.98 -5.63 31.66
CA ASP A 104 -5.76 -4.54 31.03
C ASP A 104 -5.42 -4.42 29.53
N ARG A 105 -4.15 -4.63 29.18
CA ARG A 105 -3.65 -4.58 27.80
C ARG A 105 -4.35 -5.57 26.86
N ASP A 106 -4.67 -6.76 27.33
CA ASP A 106 -5.32 -7.77 26.49
C ASP A 106 -6.80 -7.47 26.31
N ARG A 107 -7.47 -6.97 27.37
CA ARG A 107 -8.84 -6.45 27.26
C ARG A 107 -8.93 -5.27 26.29
N ASP A 108 -7.96 -4.35 26.34
CA ASP A 108 -7.90 -3.22 25.42
C ASP A 108 -7.75 -3.66 23.95
N LYS A 109 -6.96 -4.71 23.67
CA LYS A 109 -6.87 -5.28 22.30
C LYS A 109 -8.19 -5.91 21.84
N LEU A 110 -8.90 -6.60 22.73
CA LEU A 110 -10.20 -7.20 22.41
C LEU A 110 -11.25 -6.12 22.15
N LEU A 111 -11.27 -5.06 22.95
CA LEU A 111 -12.12 -3.89 22.70
C LEU A 111 -11.77 -3.23 21.36
N ALA A 112 -10.47 -3.15 21.01
CA ALA A 112 -10.02 -2.68 19.71
C ALA A 112 -10.59 -3.50 18.55
N ALA A 113 -10.45 -4.82 18.65
CA ALA A 113 -10.96 -5.73 17.64
C ALA A 113 -12.48 -5.62 17.50
N LEU A 114 -13.22 -5.51 18.61
CA LEU A 114 -14.66 -5.33 18.61
C LEU A 114 -15.08 -4.05 17.88
N ILE A 115 -14.41 -2.92 18.14
CA ILE A 115 -14.73 -1.65 17.47
C ILE A 115 -14.45 -1.73 15.97
N VAL A 116 -13.31 -2.29 15.56
CA VAL A 116 -12.98 -2.46 14.13
C VAL A 116 -14.02 -3.33 13.41
N LEU A 117 -14.57 -4.34 14.10
CA LEU A 117 -15.65 -5.17 13.53
C LEU A 117 -16.95 -4.37 13.39
N VAL A 118 -17.29 -3.55 14.40
CA VAL A 118 -18.53 -2.78 14.44
C VAL A 118 -18.52 -1.60 13.47
N ASP A 119 -17.38 -0.93 13.27
CA ASP A 119 -17.19 0.18 12.33
C ASP A 119 -17.68 -0.16 10.91
N LYS A 120 -17.55 -1.42 10.50
CA LYS A 120 -18.04 -1.89 9.19
C LYS A 120 -19.53 -2.18 9.13
N LEU A 121 -20.24 -2.18 10.27
CA LEU A 121 -21.62 -2.63 10.40
C LEU A 121 -22.61 -1.51 10.69
N VAL A 122 -22.15 -0.48 11.39
CA VAL A 122 -23.00 0.64 11.85
C VAL A 122 -22.66 1.93 11.10
N ASP A 123 -23.60 2.87 11.10
CA ASP A 123 -23.33 4.21 10.58
C ASP A 123 -22.48 5.04 11.56
N GLU A 124 -21.91 6.13 11.03
CA GLU A 124 -21.00 7.02 11.75
C GLU A 124 -21.62 7.59 13.03
N ASN A 125 -22.91 7.93 13.01
CA ASN A 125 -23.64 8.46 14.17
C ASN A 125 -23.84 7.43 15.28
N THR A 126 -24.10 6.17 14.91
CA THR A 126 -24.20 5.05 15.86
C THR A 126 -22.83 4.74 16.45
N LEU A 127 -21.78 4.81 15.62
CA LEU A 127 -20.41 4.63 16.07
C LEU A 127 -20.01 5.70 17.08
N GLU A 128 -20.28 6.98 16.81
CA GLU A 128 -20.01 8.09 17.73
C GLU A 128 -20.69 7.90 19.10
N LYS A 129 -21.97 7.50 19.11
CA LYS A 129 -22.68 7.21 20.37
C LYS A 129 -22.03 6.09 21.17
N LEU A 130 -21.59 5.02 20.50
CA LEU A 130 -20.85 3.93 21.15
C LEU A 130 -19.51 4.44 21.71
N TRP A 131 -18.81 5.31 20.98
CA TRP A 131 -17.56 5.93 21.45
C TRP A 131 -17.76 6.78 22.71
N GLU A 132 -18.83 7.58 22.75
CA GLU A 132 -19.20 8.42 23.89
C GLU A 132 -19.58 7.57 25.11
N GLU A 133 -20.46 6.59 24.93
CA GLU A 133 -21.00 5.77 26.01
C GLU A 133 -19.92 4.93 26.69
N PHE A 134 -18.96 4.40 25.93
CA PHE A 134 -17.89 3.60 26.52
C PHE A 134 -16.74 4.42 27.09
N SER A 135 -16.73 5.75 26.86
CA SER A 135 -15.77 6.72 27.42
C SER A 135 -14.36 6.17 27.53
N MET A 136 -13.88 5.55 26.44
CA MET A 136 -12.60 4.84 26.41
C MET A 136 -11.43 5.80 26.13
N LEU A 137 -11.17 6.74 27.03
CA LEU A 137 -10.04 7.68 26.93
C LEU A 137 -8.67 6.98 26.77
N ASN A 138 -8.54 5.74 27.24
CA ASN A 138 -7.32 4.93 27.08
C ASN A 138 -7.25 4.23 25.71
N PHE A 139 -8.41 3.80 25.18
CA PHE A 139 -8.48 3.17 23.87
C PHE A 139 -8.26 4.16 22.73
N PHE A 140 -8.85 5.36 22.81
CA PHE A 140 -8.58 6.44 21.85
C PHE A 140 -7.09 6.70 21.70
N ARG A 141 -6.35 6.78 22.83
CA ARG A 141 -4.90 6.96 22.81
C ARG A 141 -4.15 5.78 22.21
N PHE A 142 -4.60 4.55 22.46
CA PHE A 142 -4.01 3.35 21.88
C PHE A 142 -4.24 3.25 20.37
N ALA A 143 -5.49 3.44 19.94
CA ALA A 143 -5.89 3.44 18.53
C ALA A 143 -5.21 4.58 17.78
N GLU A 144 -5.29 5.82 18.27
CA GLU A 144 -4.63 6.98 17.67
C GLU A 144 -3.12 6.75 17.51
N LYS A 145 -2.44 6.22 18.54
CA LYS A 145 -1.02 5.91 18.46
C LYS A 145 -0.72 4.86 17.38
N LYS A 146 -1.53 3.79 17.32
CA LYS A 146 -1.36 2.73 16.33
C LYS A 146 -1.63 3.19 14.90
N PHE A 147 -2.74 3.89 14.68
CA PHE A 147 -3.08 4.45 13.37
C PHE A 147 -2.08 5.52 12.93
N ARG A 148 -1.56 6.34 13.86
CA ARG A 148 -0.50 7.31 13.56
C ARG A 148 0.81 6.63 13.20
N GLU A 149 1.22 5.59 13.93
CA GLU A 149 2.42 4.81 13.63
C GLU A 149 2.32 4.13 12.26
N GLU A 150 1.17 3.53 11.95
CA GLU A 150 0.94 2.86 10.67
C GLU A 150 0.86 3.87 9.51
N GLY A 151 0.12 4.97 9.68
CA GLY A 151 0.03 6.04 8.67
C GLY A 151 1.38 6.72 8.40
N LEU A 152 2.19 6.95 9.43
CA LEU A 152 3.55 7.48 9.25
C LEU A 152 4.45 6.50 8.49
N ARG A 153 4.34 5.20 8.81
CA ARG A 153 5.13 4.15 8.15
C ARG A 153 4.75 3.99 6.68
N GLU A 154 3.45 4.02 6.37
CA GLU A 154 2.96 3.96 4.99
C GLU A 154 3.34 5.21 4.21
N GLY A 155 3.14 6.41 4.77
CA GLY A 155 3.53 7.66 4.14
C GLY A 155 5.04 7.76 3.89
N MET A 156 5.88 7.30 4.82
CA MET A 156 7.34 7.26 4.63
C MET A 156 7.74 6.26 3.53
N LYS A 157 7.08 5.09 3.48
CA LYS A 157 7.33 4.08 2.44
C LYS A 157 6.93 4.57 1.06
N GLU A 158 5.79 5.26 0.97
CA GLU A 158 5.30 5.84 -0.28
C GLU A 158 6.18 7.00 -0.74
N GLY A 159 6.50 7.94 0.15
CA GLY A 159 7.40 9.06 -0.14
C GLY A 159 8.82 8.63 -0.54
N MET A 160 9.38 7.60 0.10
CA MET A 160 10.68 7.04 -0.30
C MET A 160 10.62 6.39 -1.69
N LYS A 161 9.54 5.66 -1.99
CA LYS A 161 9.35 5.03 -3.30
C LYS A 161 9.21 6.07 -4.40
N GLU A 162 8.48 7.15 -4.15
CA GLU A 162 8.32 8.26 -5.08
C GLU A 162 9.64 9.02 -5.28
N GLY A 163 10.34 9.38 -4.21
CA GLY A 163 11.64 10.06 -4.28
C GLY A 163 12.72 9.25 -5.02
N ILE A 164 12.79 7.93 -4.82
CA ILE A 164 13.71 7.07 -5.58
C ILE A 164 13.34 7.05 -7.07
N LYS A 165 12.04 6.97 -7.38
CA LYS A 165 11.56 6.93 -8.77
C LYS A 165 11.87 8.24 -9.50
N GLU A 166 11.66 9.38 -8.85
CA GLU A 166 11.99 10.69 -9.42
C GLU A 166 13.50 10.88 -9.56
N GLY A 167 14.28 10.58 -8.52
CA GLY A 167 15.75 10.71 -8.56
C GLY A 167 16.40 9.85 -9.64
N ILE A 168 15.94 8.61 -9.83
CA ILE A 168 16.43 7.75 -10.92
C ILE A 168 16.07 8.35 -12.29
N LYS A 169 14.84 8.85 -12.45
CA LYS A 169 14.37 9.42 -13.72
C LYS A 169 15.16 10.67 -14.11
N GLU A 170 15.42 11.56 -13.16
CA GLU A 170 16.23 12.76 -13.38
C GLU A 170 17.69 12.42 -13.64
N GLY A 171 18.29 11.55 -12.81
CA GLY A 171 19.68 11.13 -12.99
C GLY A 171 19.95 10.44 -14.34
N ILE A 172 19.04 9.58 -14.80
CA ILE A 172 19.15 8.95 -16.13
C ILE A 172 19.03 10.01 -17.23
N LYS A 173 18.09 10.94 -17.12
CA LYS A 173 17.87 11.99 -18.14
C LYS A 173 19.09 12.91 -18.27
N GLU A 174 19.67 13.32 -17.15
CA GLU A 174 20.87 14.16 -17.15
C GLU A 174 22.09 13.39 -17.65
N GLY A 175 22.31 12.16 -17.16
CA GLY A 175 23.43 11.32 -17.59
C GLY A 175 23.39 10.99 -19.08
N ILE A 176 22.22 10.70 -19.65
CA ILE A 176 22.08 10.49 -21.11
C ILE A 176 22.41 11.79 -21.87
N LYS A 177 21.93 12.94 -21.41
CA LYS A 177 22.15 14.22 -22.08
C LYS A 177 23.63 14.60 -22.07
N GLU A 178 24.31 14.40 -20.95
CA GLU A 178 25.75 14.65 -20.82
C GLU A 178 26.56 13.66 -21.67
N GLY A 179 26.26 12.36 -21.58
CA GLY A 179 26.95 11.34 -22.37
C GLY A 179 26.81 11.52 -23.89
N ILE A 180 25.63 11.93 -24.39
CA ILE A 180 25.45 12.27 -25.80
C ILE A 180 26.32 13.47 -26.20
N ARG A 181 26.36 14.52 -25.36
CA ARG A 181 27.17 15.72 -25.64
C ARG A 181 28.66 15.38 -25.69
N GLU A 182 29.16 14.64 -24.69
CA GLU A 182 30.55 14.20 -24.65
C GLU A 182 30.90 13.36 -25.88
N GLY A 183 30.00 12.44 -26.28
CA GLY A 183 30.17 11.64 -27.49
C GLY A 183 30.26 12.47 -28.78
N ILE A 184 29.40 13.48 -28.95
CA ILE A 184 29.45 14.39 -30.10
C ILE A 184 30.78 15.15 -30.14
N VAL A 185 31.19 15.71 -29.00
CA VAL A 185 32.45 16.43 -28.86
C VAL A 185 33.66 15.54 -29.20
N GLU A 186 33.68 14.31 -28.70
CA GLU A 186 34.76 13.37 -28.98
C GLU A 186 34.83 13.00 -30.47
N VAL A 187 33.68 12.81 -31.12
CA VAL A 187 33.60 12.55 -32.56
C VAL A 187 34.13 13.73 -33.37
N ILE A 188 33.75 14.97 -33.03
CA ILE A 188 34.25 16.18 -33.68
C ILE A 188 35.79 16.25 -33.56
N PHE A 189 36.34 16.01 -32.37
CA PHE A 189 37.80 16.03 -32.19
C PHE A 189 38.52 14.96 -32.99
N ARG A 190 37.98 13.73 -33.05
CA ARG A 190 38.57 12.66 -33.88
C ARG A 190 38.57 13.05 -35.36
N GLN A 191 37.53 13.71 -35.85
CA GLN A 191 37.44 14.17 -37.23
C GLN A 191 38.43 15.30 -37.52
N LEU A 192 38.46 16.34 -36.68
CA LEU A 192 39.43 17.44 -36.80
C LEU A 192 40.87 16.93 -36.73
N LYS A 193 41.14 16.00 -35.80
CA LYS A 193 42.47 15.40 -35.67
C LYS A 193 42.89 14.64 -36.93
N LYS A 194 41.95 13.93 -37.55
CA LYS A 194 42.20 13.20 -38.81
C LYS A 194 42.44 14.13 -39.99
N LYS A 195 41.81 15.30 -40.03
CA LYS A 195 41.89 16.27 -41.15
C LYS A 195 43.10 17.20 -41.04
N PHE A 196 43.42 17.65 -39.83
CA PHE A 196 44.41 18.72 -39.58
C PHE A 196 45.59 18.31 -38.70
N GLY A 197 45.63 17.08 -38.16
CA GLY A 197 46.63 16.68 -37.18
C GLY A 197 46.25 17.13 -35.78
N ASP A 198 47.21 17.34 -34.87
CA ASP A 198 46.88 17.69 -33.49
C ASP A 198 46.15 19.04 -33.38
N VAL A 199 44.93 18.98 -32.82
CA VAL A 199 44.11 20.17 -32.55
C VAL A 199 44.69 20.89 -31.32
N PRO A 200 45.01 22.21 -31.43
CA PRO A 200 45.49 23.01 -30.31
C PRO A 200 44.50 23.04 -29.14
N GLU A 201 45.01 23.19 -27.91
CA GLU A 201 44.20 23.11 -26.69
C GLU A 201 43.13 24.20 -26.59
N ASP A 202 43.39 25.39 -27.13
CA ASP A 202 42.43 26.50 -27.16
C ASP A 202 41.15 26.12 -27.91
N TYR A 203 41.27 25.43 -29.05
CA TYR A 203 40.13 24.92 -29.81
C TYR A 203 39.42 23.78 -29.08
N ARG A 204 40.14 23.00 -28.26
CA ARG A 204 39.51 21.93 -27.46
C ARG A 204 38.64 22.50 -26.36
N LEU A 205 39.13 23.49 -25.64
CA LEU A 205 38.36 24.19 -24.62
C LEU A 205 37.16 24.89 -25.24
N LYS A 206 37.35 25.54 -26.40
CA LYS A 206 36.28 26.20 -27.14
C LYS A 206 35.17 25.22 -27.52
N ILE A 207 35.48 24.12 -28.19
CA ILE A 207 34.49 23.13 -28.64
C ILE A 207 33.76 22.49 -27.44
N ARG A 208 34.44 22.19 -26.34
CA ARG A 208 33.80 21.65 -25.12
C ARG A 208 32.82 22.65 -24.48
N SER A 209 33.10 23.94 -24.59
CA SER A 209 32.24 25.00 -24.05
C SER A 209 31.01 25.30 -24.91
N LEU A 210 30.98 24.84 -26.17
CA LEU A 210 29.86 25.07 -27.10
C LEU A 210 28.56 24.44 -26.60
N ASP A 211 27.46 25.14 -26.82
CA ASP A 211 26.12 24.63 -26.55
C ASP A 211 25.71 23.54 -27.56
N LYS A 212 24.57 22.90 -27.31
CA LYS A 212 24.10 21.78 -28.13
C LYS A 212 23.87 22.19 -29.59
N GLU A 213 23.38 23.40 -29.82
CA GLU A 213 23.06 23.90 -31.16
C GLU A 213 24.35 24.09 -31.95
N SER A 214 25.31 24.85 -31.41
CA SER A 214 26.61 25.09 -32.04
C SER A 214 27.41 23.81 -32.28
N LEU A 215 27.33 22.83 -31.36
CA LEU A 215 27.94 21.52 -31.55
C LEU A 215 27.31 20.75 -32.73
N THR A 216 26.00 20.88 -32.90
CA THR A 216 25.28 20.23 -34.00
C THR A 216 25.68 20.86 -35.33
N ASP A 217 25.69 22.20 -35.43
CA ASP A 217 26.10 22.88 -36.67
C ASP A 217 27.55 22.58 -37.04
N LEU A 218 28.45 22.59 -36.05
CA LEU A 218 29.84 22.24 -36.27
C LEU A 218 29.96 20.80 -36.77
N SER A 219 29.15 19.88 -36.25
CA SER A 219 29.14 18.48 -36.70
C SER A 219 28.63 18.31 -38.13
N GLU A 220 27.63 19.09 -38.54
CA GLU A 220 27.05 19.03 -39.89
C GLU A 220 27.98 19.64 -40.95
N ASN A 221 28.68 20.72 -40.61
CA ASN A 221 29.56 21.44 -41.52
C ASN A 221 31.04 21.01 -41.41
N ILE A 222 31.33 19.97 -40.62
CA ILE A 222 32.72 19.52 -40.34
C ILE A 222 33.51 19.16 -41.61
N LEU A 223 32.79 18.70 -42.64
CA LEU A 223 33.37 18.33 -43.93
C LEU A 223 33.77 19.56 -44.77
N ASP A 224 33.10 20.69 -44.57
CA ASP A 224 33.31 21.94 -45.32
C ASP A 224 34.38 22.85 -44.69
N ILE A 225 34.78 22.57 -43.46
CA ILE A 225 35.85 23.29 -42.74
C ILE A 225 37.21 22.98 -43.37
N ASN A 226 37.96 24.00 -43.83
CA ASN A 226 39.25 23.82 -44.51
C ASN A 226 40.45 24.26 -43.65
N SER A 227 40.21 25.04 -42.60
CA SER A 227 41.19 25.34 -41.54
C SER A 227 40.52 25.45 -40.17
N LEU A 228 41.32 25.45 -39.09
CA LEU A 228 40.78 25.65 -37.74
C LEU A 228 40.13 27.04 -37.56
N ASP A 229 40.61 28.07 -38.28
CA ASP A 229 40.00 29.41 -38.28
C ASP A 229 38.57 29.43 -38.84
N ASP A 230 38.21 28.46 -39.71
CA ASP A 230 36.85 28.36 -40.23
C ASP A 230 35.84 27.98 -39.13
N ILE A 231 36.29 27.32 -38.05
CA ILE A 231 35.47 27.06 -36.86
C ILE A 231 35.08 28.40 -36.20
N ASP A 232 36.03 29.35 -36.12
CA ASP A 232 35.78 30.67 -35.54
C ASP A 232 34.80 31.48 -36.37
N ARG A 233 34.89 31.39 -37.71
CA ARG A 233 33.94 32.03 -38.63
C ARG A 233 32.54 31.44 -38.51
N LEU A 234 32.45 30.11 -38.44
CA LEU A 234 31.16 29.41 -38.32
C LEU A 234 30.44 29.76 -37.02
N LEU A 235 31.19 29.90 -35.91
CA LEU A 235 30.63 30.26 -34.61
C LEU A 235 30.31 31.76 -34.49
N ASN A 236 31.06 32.65 -35.15
CA ASN A 236 30.83 34.11 -35.11
C ASN A 236 29.66 34.57 -35.98
N LEU A 237 29.21 33.78 -36.97
CA LEU A 237 27.96 34.02 -37.69
C LEU A 237 26.70 33.73 -36.83
N LYS A 238 26.95 33.15 -35.64
CA LYS A 238 26.09 32.84 -34.48
C LYS A 238 25.30 33.95 -33.78
N HIS A 239 25.95 35.10 -33.64
CA HIS A 239 25.68 36.15 -32.64
C HIS A 239 25.28 37.46 -33.31
#